data_AF-A0A1H1W8K3-F1
#
_entry.id   AF-A0A1H1W8K3-F1
#
_cell.length_a   1.000
_cell.length_b   1.000
_cell.length_c   1.000
_cell.angle_alpha   90.00
_cell.angle_beta   90.00
_cell.angle_gamma   90.00
#
_symmetry.space_group_name_H-M   'P 1'
#
loop_
_entity.id
_entity.type
_entity.pdbx_description
1 polymer ?
#
loop_
_entity_poly.entity_id
_entity_poly.type
_entity_poly.pdbx_seq_one_letter_code
_entity_poly.pdbx_strand_id
1 'polypeptide(L)'
;MAKKRGFLFQTAAAVLVAALSALTWYAWLGWDDQYQLDPATGVESGPYEAGQISGCAVTLLVLLVTAVLAGAWEVPAATALTLGFTVVFTIDAARKDESGLFAVGAVLVFLGVGMASGVVSAIMFGIRDRRASRRGQPAQP
;
A
#
# COMPACT_ATOMS: atom_id res chain seq x y z
N MET A 1 25.65 12.45 1.33
CA MET A 1 24.23 12.80 1.58
C MET A 1 23.52 12.90 0.24
N ALA A 2 22.52 12.05 -0.04
CA ALA A 2 21.73 12.20 -1.27
C ALA A 2 20.99 13.55 -1.20
N LYS A 3 21.15 14.39 -2.23
CA LYS A 3 20.44 15.66 -2.35
C LYS A 3 18.95 15.37 -2.23
N LYS A 4 18.29 15.83 -1.15
CA LYS A 4 16.85 15.64 -0.98
C LYS A 4 16.17 16.24 -2.22
N ARG A 5 15.46 15.40 -2.98
CA ARG A 5 14.68 15.85 -4.14
C ARG A 5 13.73 16.95 -3.65
N GLY A 6 13.60 18.02 -4.43
CA GLY A 6 12.89 19.23 -4.00
C GLY A 6 11.43 18.97 -3.61
N PHE A 7 10.83 19.91 -2.87
CA PHE A 7 9.48 19.78 -2.35
C PHE A 7 8.44 19.44 -3.43
N LEU A 8 8.53 20.06 -4.61
CA LEU A 8 7.65 19.76 -5.77
C LEU A 8 7.71 18.29 -6.22
N PHE A 9 8.89 17.66 -6.15
CA PHE A 9 9.01 16.24 -6.46
C PHE A 9 8.31 15.40 -5.40
N GLN A 10 8.44 15.74 -4.12
CA GLN A 10 7.82 14.99 -3.03
C GLN A 10 6.30 15.07 -3.08
N THR A 11 5.75 16.25 -3.36
CA THR A 11 4.31 16.42 -3.54
C THR A 11 3.80 15.66 -4.76
N ALA A 12 4.49 15.78 -5.91
CA ALA A 12 4.13 15.02 -7.10
C ALA A 12 4.20 13.50 -6.88
N ALA A 13 5.24 13.02 -6.19
CA ALA A 13 5.38 11.61 -5.85
C ALA A 13 4.26 11.14 -4.92
N ALA A 14 3.90 11.92 -3.89
CA ALA A 14 2.80 11.58 -2.99
C ALA A 14 1.46 11.52 -3.73
N VAL A 15 1.16 12.51 -4.58
CA VAL A 15 -0.06 12.51 -5.40
C VAL A 15 -0.09 11.30 -6.34
N LEU A 16 1.02 11.00 -7.00
CA LEU A 16 1.12 9.85 -7.89
C LEU A 16 0.94 8.53 -7.15
N VAL A 17 1.55 8.38 -5.97
CA VAL A 17 1.42 7.18 -5.14
C VAL A 17 -0.03 7.00 -4.67
N ALA A 18 -0.71 8.06 -4.25
CA ALA A 18 -2.12 8.00 -3.87
C ALA A 18 -3.01 7.61 -5.06
N ALA A 19 -2.76 8.17 -6.24
CA ALA A 19 -3.51 7.82 -7.45
C ALA A 19 -3.29 6.37 -7.87
N LEU A 20 -2.04 5.90 -7.88
CA LEU A 20 -1.71 4.52 -8.24
C LEU A 20 -2.22 3.51 -7.21
N SER A 21 -2.21 3.85 -5.91
CA SER A 21 -2.79 2.97 -4.89
C SER A 21 -4.31 2.87 -5.05
N ALA A 22 -4.99 3.98 -5.36
CA ALA A 22 -6.41 3.96 -5.71
C ALA A 22 -6.69 3.11 -6.96
N LEU A 23 -5.88 3.23 -8.02
CA LEU A 23 -6.03 2.39 -9.22
C LEU A 23 -5.78 0.91 -8.94
N THR A 24 -4.94 0.58 -7.95
CA THR A 24 -4.67 -0.82 -7.56
C THR A 24 -5.93 -1.51 -7.03
N TRP A 25 -6.81 -0.77 -6.33
CA TRP A 25 -8.13 -1.29 -5.94
C TRP A 25 -8.92 -1.77 -7.16
N TYR A 26 -9.09 -0.90 -8.17
CA TYR A 26 -9.85 -1.25 -9.36
C TYR A 26 -9.18 -2.33 -10.22
N ALA A 27 -7.85 -2.46 -10.17
CA ALA A 27 -7.14 -3.51 -10.90
C ALA A 27 -7.40 -4.91 -10.31
N TRP A 28 -7.58 -5.02 -8.99
CA TRP A 28 -7.61 -6.31 -8.30
C TRP A 28 -8.94 -6.66 -7.64
N LEU A 29 -9.60 -5.68 -7.01
CA LEU A 29 -10.72 -5.88 -6.10
C LEU A 29 -11.99 -5.12 -6.52
N GLY A 30 -11.91 -4.21 -7.49
CA GLY A 30 -13.04 -3.36 -7.84
C GLY A 30 -13.98 -3.91 -8.91
N TRP A 31 -13.72 -5.09 -9.47
CA TRP A 31 -14.42 -5.59 -10.66
C TRP A 31 -14.96 -7.02 -10.57
N ASP A 32 -14.40 -7.87 -9.70
CA ASP A 32 -14.85 -9.25 -9.52
C ASP A 32 -14.99 -9.54 -8.03
N ASP A 33 -16.26 -9.64 -7.63
CA ASP A 33 -16.73 -9.78 -6.25
C ASP A 33 -17.55 -11.09 -6.10
N GLN A 34 -17.39 -12.05 -7.02
CA GLN A 34 -18.18 -13.28 -6.97
C GLN A 34 -17.76 -14.17 -5.80
N TYR A 35 -18.72 -14.83 -5.16
CA TYR A 35 -18.41 -15.86 -4.17
C TYR A 35 -18.09 -17.19 -4.86
N GLN A 36 -17.04 -17.85 -4.37
CA GLN A 36 -16.53 -19.11 -4.86
C GLN A 36 -16.88 -20.22 -3.87
N LEU A 37 -17.54 -21.25 -4.37
CA LEU A 37 -17.81 -22.47 -3.62
C LEU A 37 -16.62 -23.41 -3.75
N ASP A 38 -16.01 -23.78 -2.63
CA ASP A 38 -15.00 -24.84 -2.63
C ASP A 38 -15.68 -26.19 -2.91
N PRO A 39 -15.38 -26.86 -4.03
CA PRO A 39 -16.01 -28.13 -4.39
C PRO A 39 -15.60 -29.29 -3.47
N ALA A 40 -14.49 -29.18 -2.74
CA ALA A 40 -14.01 -30.22 -1.83
C ALA A 40 -14.64 -30.12 -0.44
N THR A 41 -14.88 -28.91 0.06
CA THR A 41 -15.42 -28.67 1.41
C THR A 41 -16.87 -28.20 1.43
N GLY A 42 -17.40 -27.76 0.28
CA GLY A 42 -18.72 -27.15 0.17
C GLY A 42 -18.82 -25.77 0.84
N VAL A 43 -17.69 -25.19 1.25
CA VAL A 43 -17.65 -23.89 1.93
C VAL A 43 -17.64 -22.78 0.89
N GLU A 44 -18.54 -21.80 1.03
CA GLU A 44 -18.46 -20.56 0.28
C GLU A 44 -17.36 -19.66 0.84
N SER A 45 -16.53 -19.16 -0.05
CA SER A 45 -15.45 -18.21 0.20
C SER A 45 -15.59 -17.06 -0.77
N GLY A 46 -15.28 -15.85 -0.36
CA GLY A 46 -15.53 -14.67 -1.18
C GLY A 46 -15.85 -13.44 -0.33
N PRO A 47 -16.09 -12.29 -0.95
CA PRO A 47 -16.21 -12.07 -2.40
C PRO A 47 -14.88 -12.04 -3.17
N TYR A 48 -13.73 -12.03 -2.48
CA TYR A 48 -12.42 -11.95 -3.14
C TYR A 48 -11.63 -13.25 -3.04
N GLU A 49 -11.03 -13.67 -4.15
CA GLU A 49 -10.11 -14.79 -4.18
C GLU A 49 -8.78 -14.46 -3.49
N ALA A 50 -8.14 -15.46 -2.90
CA ALA A 50 -6.81 -15.31 -2.30
C ALA A 50 -5.76 -14.79 -3.31
N GLY A 51 -5.91 -15.13 -4.59
CA GLY A 51 -5.09 -14.60 -5.68
C GLY A 51 -5.24 -13.09 -5.86
N GLN A 52 -6.48 -12.57 -5.81
CA GLN A 52 -6.74 -11.13 -5.96
C GLN A 52 -6.16 -10.34 -4.79
N ILE A 53 -6.36 -10.82 -3.56
CA ILE A 53 -5.85 -10.15 -2.35
C ILE A 53 -4.32 -10.15 -2.35
N SER A 54 -3.69 -11.27 -2.65
CA SER A 54 -2.22 -11.38 -2.70
C SER A 54 -1.63 -10.52 -3.82
N GLY A 55 -2.22 -10.51 -5.01
CA GLY A 55 -1.84 -9.65 -6.12
C GLY A 55 -1.94 -8.16 -5.79
N CYS A 56 -3.03 -7.76 -5.14
CA CYS A 56 -3.22 -6.40 -4.63
C CYS A 56 -2.12 -6.02 -3.62
N ALA A 57 -1.88 -6.86 -2.62
CA ALA A 57 -0.88 -6.61 -1.59
C ALA A 57 0.54 -6.48 -2.17
N VAL A 58 0.92 -7.37 -3.10
CA VAL A 58 2.22 -7.33 -3.79
C VAL A 58 2.34 -6.06 -4.62
N THR A 59 1.29 -5.65 -5.33
CA THR A 59 1.30 -4.44 -6.16
C THR A 59 1.51 -3.18 -5.31
N LEU A 60 0.79 -3.05 -4.19
CA LEU A 60 0.98 -1.94 -3.25
C LEU A 60 2.39 -1.93 -2.64
N LEU A 61 2.93 -3.09 -2.30
CA LEU A 61 4.30 -3.22 -1.80
C LEU A 61 5.32 -2.74 -2.83
N VAL A 62 5.21 -3.19 -4.08
CA VAL A 62 6.07 -2.78 -5.18
C VAL A 62 5.97 -1.28 -5.42
N LEU A 63 4.75 -0.72 -5.41
CA LEU A 63 4.52 0.73 -5.55
C LEU A 63 5.25 1.52 -4.44
N LEU A 64 5.10 1.12 -3.18
CA LEU A 64 5.74 1.81 -2.06
C LEU A 64 7.27 1.74 -2.15
N VAL A 65 7.80 0.54 -2.37
CA VAL A 65 9.24 0.30 -2.45
C VAL A 65 9.84 1.07 -3.63
N THR A 66 9.20 1.06 -4.80
CA THR A 66 9.68 1.79 -5.98
C THR A 66 9.65 3.31 -5.76
N ALA A 67 8.58 3.86 -5.17
CA ALA A 67 8.51 5.29 -4.84
C ALA A 67 9.64 5.71 -3.89
N VAL A 68 9.86 4.92 -2.84
CA VAL A 68 10.93 5.15 -1.87
C VAL A 68 12.30 5.07 -2.56
N LEU A 69 12.57 4.01 -3.34
CA LEU A 69 13.82 3.86 -4.10
C LEU A 69 14.04 4.98 -5.12
N ALA A 70 12.97 5.51 -5.71
CA ALA A 70 12.99 6.68 -6.57
C ALA A 70 13.20 8.00 -5.79
N GLY A 71 13.41 7.96 -4.47
CA GLY A 71 13.77 9.13 -3.66
C GLY A 71 12.59 9.88 -3.06
N ALA A 72 11.39 9.30 -3.05
CA ALA A 72 10.30 9.78 -2.21
C ALA A 72 10.63 9.57 -0.72
N TRP A 73 10.12 10.45 0.14
CA TRP A 73 10.19 10.28 1.58
C TRP A 73 9.27 9.15 2.03
N GLU A 74 9.76 8.34 2.97
CA GLU A 74 9.14 7.10 3.43
C GLU A 74 7.76 7.35 4.06
N VAL A 75 7.69 8.33 4.98
CA VAL A 75 6.45 8.64 5.71
C VAL A 75 5.38 9.22 4.78
N PRO A 76 5.62 10.30 4.00
CA PRO A 76 4.61 10.81 3.08
C PRO A 76 4.16 9.81 2.01
N ALA A 77 5.06 8.98 1.48
CA ALA A 77 4.69 7.96 0.50
C ALA A 77 3.77 6.89 1.10
N ALA A 78 4.08 6.39 2.31
CA ALA A 78 3.23 5.42 3.01
C ALA A 78 1.86 6.01 3.38
N THR A 79 1.83 7.25 3.86
CA THR A 79 0.58 7.96 4.15
C THR A 79 -0.26 8.16 2.90
N ALA A 80 0.34 8.62 1.80
CA ALA A 80 -0.36 8.82 0.53
C ALA A 80 -0.92 7.52 -0.05
N LEU A 81 -0.14 6.43 0.02
CA LEU A 81 -0.58 5.10 -0.40
C LEU A 81 -1.80 4.65 0.39
N THR A 82 -1.71 4.73 1.72
CA THR A 82 -2.76 4.30 2.65
C THR A 82 -4.04 5.08 2.41
N LEU A 83 -3.94 6.41 2.31
CA LEU A 83 -5.10 7.28 2.07
C LEU A 83 -5.72 7.02 0.70
N GLY A 84 -4.91 6.95 -0.36
CA GLY A 84 -5.42 6.72 -1.72
C GLY A 84 -6.21 5.42 -1.84
N PHE A 85 -5.68 4.33 -1.29
CA PHE A 85 -6.35 3.03 -1.29
C PHE A 85 -7.61 3.03 -0.42
N THR A 86 -7.51 3.55 0.80
CA THR A 86 -8.64 3.60 1.76
C THR A 86 -9.78 4.44 1.24
N VAL A 87 -9.51 5.61 0.66
CA VAL A 87 -10.55 6.51 0.13
C VAL A 87 -11.32 5.84 -0.99
N VAL A 88 -10.63 5.22 -1.95
CA VAL A 88 -11.30 4.58 -3.08
C VAL A 88 -12.11 3.36 -2.62
N PHE A 89 -11.57 2.56 -1.71
CA PHE A 89 -12.29 1.47 -1.06
C PHE A 89 -13.56 1.97 -0.38
N THR A 90 -13.43 3.04 0.42
CA THR A 90 -14.55 3.60 1.19
C THR A 90 -15.66 4.11 0.27
N ILE A 91 -15.30 4.78 -0.83
CA ILE A 91 -16.27 5.25 -1.82
C ILE A 91 -16.99 4.07 -2.49
N ASP A 92 -16.26 3.02 -2.87
CA ASP A 92 -16.86 1.85 -3.51
C ASP A 92 -17.77 1.07 -2.54
N ALA A 93 -17.30 0.84 -1.32
CA ALA A 93 -18.06 0.15 -0.27
C ALA A 93 -19.31 0.94 0.13
N ALA A 94 -19.21 2.27 0.31
CA ALA A 94 -20.35 3.11 0.66
C ALA A 94 -21.45 3.14 -0.43
N ARG A 95 -21.11 2.85 -1.69
CA ARG A 95 -22.10 2.75 -2.77
C ARG A 95 -22.87 1.43 -2.76
N LYS A 96 -22.25 0.37 -2.24
CA LYS A 96 -22.78 -1.00 -2.25
C LYS A 96 -23.46 -1.38 -0.93
N ASP A 97 -23.22 -0.63 0.15
CA ASP A 97 -23.67 -0.95 1.50
C ASP A 97 -24.65 0.08 2.07
N GLU A 98 -25.86 -0.37 2.40
CA GLU A 98 -26.88 0.44 3.08
C GLU A 98 -26.85 0.29 4.62
N SER A 99 -26.12 -0.69 5.15
CA SER A 99 -26.08 -0.99 6.60
C SER A 99 -25.16 -0.07 7.40
N GLY A 100 -24.22 0.60 6.74
CA GLY A 100 -23.18 1.42 7.37
C GLY A 100 -21.94 0.63 7.81
N LEU A 101 -21.91 -0.68 7.58
CA LEU A 101 -20.76 -1.54 7.86
C LEU A 101 -19.51 -1.15 7.06
N PHE A 102 -19.68 -0.46 5.93
CA PHE A 102 -18.60 0.11 5.14
C PHE A 102 -17.66 0.98 5.98
N ALA A 103 -18.17 1.69 7.00
CA ALA A 103 -17.36 2.55 7.85
C ALA A 103 -16.40 1.74 8.73
N VAL A 104 -16.84 0.61 9.26
CA VAL A 104 -15.99 -0.31 10.02
C VAL A 104 -14.94 -0.92 9.09
N GLY A 105 -15.36 -1.36 7.90
CA GLY A 105 -14.45 -1.83 6.86
C GLY A 105 -13.38 -0.79 6.52
N ALA A 106 -13.76 0.47 6.38
CA ALA A 106 -12.84 1.56 6.04
C ALA A 106 -11.79 1.77 7.13
N VAL A 107 -12.19 1.70 8.40
CA VAL A 107 -11.25 1.78 9.54
C VAL A 107 -10.30 0.59 9.54
N LEU A 108 -10.80 -0.63 9.33
CA LEU A 108 -9.96 -1.83 9.27
C LEU A 108 -8.97 -1.78 8.11
N VAL A 109 -9.39 -1.36 6.93
CA VAL A 109 -8.52 -1.16 5.76
C VAL A 109 -7.48 -0.09 6.03
N PHE A 110 -7.89 1.05 6.59
CA PHE A 110 -6.96 2.13 6.95
C PHE A 110 -5.87 1.66 7.91
N LEU A 111 -6.25 0.95 8.97
CA LEU A 111 -5.31 0.41 9.96
C LEU A 111 -4.44 -0.68 9.35
N GLY A 112 -5.01 -1.63 8.60
CA GLY A 112 -4.27 -2.73 7.99
C GLY A 112 -3.21 -2.24 6.99
N VAL A 113 -3.62 -1.39 6.04
CA VAL A 113 -2.72 -0.81 5.03
C VAL A 113 -1.73 0.16 5.68
N GLY A 114 -2.17 0.94 6.66
CA GLY A 114 -1.32 1.86 7.42
C GLY A 114 -0.22 1.14 8.20
N MET A 115 -0.56 0.07 8.92
CA MET A 115 0.41 -0.76 9.64
C MET A 115 1.38 -1.45 8.69
N ALA A 116 0.89 -2.07 7.62
CA ALA A 116 1.73 -2.75 6.64
C ALA A 116 2.71 -1.78 5.95
N SER A 117 2.23 -0.64 5.47
CA SER A 117 3.06 0.38 4.84
C SER A 117 4.05 1.02 5.84
N GLY A 118 3.65 1.21 7.10
CA GLY A 118 4.52 1.66 8.18
C GLY A 118 5.68 0.70 8.45
N VAL A 119 5.40 -0.61 8.55
CA VAL A 119 6.42 -1.65 8.72
C VAL A 119 7.40 -1.65 7.55
N VAL A 120 6.90 -1.60 6.31
CA VAL A 120 7.75 -1.54 5.11
C VAL A 120 8.64 -0.30 5.13
N SER A 121 8.10 0.87 5.46
CA SER A 121 8.85 2.11 5.58
C SER A 121 9.94 2.04 6.65
N ALA A 122 9.65 1.45 7.81
CA ALA A 122 10.62 1.25 8.89
C ALA A 122 11.76 0.32 8.46
N ILE A 123 11.44 -0.78 7.76
CA ILE A 123 12.44 -1.71 7.20
C ILE A 123 13.33 -0.97 6.18
N MET A 124 12.73 -0.21 5.26
CA MET A 124 13.47 0.54 4.23
C MET A 124 14.39 1.60 4.84
N PHE A 125 13.92 2.30 5.86
CA PHE A 125 14.71 3.27 6.62
C PHE A 125 15.91 2.58 7.29
N GLY A 126 15.67 1.48 8.01
CA GLY A 126 16.74 0.71 8.66
C GLY A 126 17.79 0.16 7.70
N ILE A 127 17.38 -0.30 6.50
CA ILE A 127 18.31 -0.73 5.44
C ILE A 127 19.17 0.43 4.95
N ARG A 128 18.59 1.62 4.76
CA ARG A 128 19.31 2.82 4.31
C ARG A 128 20.32 3.30 5.32
N ASP A 129 19.91 3.36 6.59
CA ASP A 129 20.77 3.80 7.68
C ASP A 129 22.00 2.90 7.82
N ARG A 130 21.80 1.58 7.86
CA ARG A 130 22.90 0.59 7.89
C ARG A 130 23.86 0.72 6.70
N ARG A 131 23.35 1.01 5.50
CA ARG A 131 24.19 1.22 4.30
C ARG A 131 25.01 2.49 4.40
N ALA A 132 24.46 3.55 5.02
CA ALA A 132 25.19 4.79 5.26
C ALA A 132 26.32 4.57 6.26
N SER A 133 26.06 3.87 7.37
CA SER A 133 27.09 3.53 8.37
C SER A 133 28.23 2.70 7.77
N ARG A 134 27.92 1.70 6.93
CA ARG A 134 28.94 0.87 6.27
C ARG A 134 29.82 1.63 5.27
N ARG A 135 29.28 2.64 4.59
CA ARG A 135 30.06 3.49 3.66
C ARG A 135 30.99 4.47 4.37
N GLY A 136 30.74 4.77 5.65
CA GLY A 136 31.55 5.68 6.46
C GLY A 136 32.73 5.00 7.16
N GLN A 137 32.84 3.67 7.14
CA GLN A 137 33.95 2.95 7.77
C GLN A 137 35.17 3.00 6.83
N PRO A 138 36.28 3.68 7.18
CA PRO A 138 37.51 3.57 6.41
C PRO A 138 37.99 2.12 6.44
N ALA A 139 38.44 1.60 5.29
CA ALA A 139 39.07 0.29 5.22
C ALA A 139 40.26 0.28 6.20
N GLN A 140 40.18 -0.55 7.25
CA GLN A 140 41.32 -0.74 8.13
C GLN A 140 42.38 -1.54 7.36
N PRO A 141 43.66 -1.09 7.39
CA PRO A 141 44.76 -1.73 6.68
C PRO A 141 45.11 -3.11 7.25
#